data_AF-A0A938EU80-F1
#
_entry.id   AF-A0A938EU80-F1
#
_cell.length_a   1.000
_cell.length_b   1.000
_cell.length_c   1.000
_cell.angle_alpha   90.00
_cell.angle_beta   90.00
_cell.angle_gamma   90.00
#
_symmetry.space_group_name_H-M   'P 1'
#
loop_
_entity.id
_entity.type
_entity.pdbx_description
1 polymer ?
#
loop_
_entity_poly.entity_id
_entity_poly.type
_entity_poly.pdbx_seq_one_letter_code
_entity_poly.pdbx_strand_id
1 'polypeptide(L)'
;MITLHEVELPLLSSGEPVTFLHLSDLHIAPWQKRKLDDLRELSTYEVDFTIVTGDFLAHRDAVPLVFDALSGLLARPGAFVFGSNDYFAPKLKNPLSYLFPDKGVRKLGDELPWCELRNGLVRRGWIDLNQSKVLVDIKR
;
A
#
# COMPACT_ATOMS: atom_id res chain seq x y z
N MET A 1 -10.05 -3.64 11.00
CA MET A 1 -9.49 -4.87 11.55
C MET A 1 -8.59 -5.43 10.51
N ILE A 2 -7.31 -5.14 10.67
CA ILE A 2 -6.24 -5.81 9.95
C ILE A 2 -6.01 -7.15 10.62
N THR A 3 -5.84 -8.19 9.81
CA THR A 3 -5.47 -9.52 10.30
C THR A 3 -4.01 -9.73 9.94
N LEU A 4 -3.18 -10.01 10.95
CA LEU A 4 -1.79 -10.39 10.72
C LEU A 4 -1.72 -11.89 10.46
N HIS A 5 -1.00 -12.25 9.39
CA HIS A 5 -0.67 -13.63 9.07
C HIS A 5 0.85 -13.76 9.05
N GLU A 6 1.36 -14.67 9.86
CA GLU A 6 2.79 -14.99 9.90
C GLU A 6 3.05 -16.24 9.07
N VAL A 7 4.04 -16.15 8.19
CA VAL A 7 4.48 -17.24 7.32
C VAL A 7 5.99 -17.29 7.34
N GLU A 8 6.54 -18.46 7.63
CA GLU A 8 7.98 -18.71 7.55
C GLU A 8 8.31 -19.40 6.23
N LEU A 9 9.34 -18.91 5.54
CA LEU A 9 9.79 -19.45 4.26
C LEU A 9 11.26 -19.90 4.38
N PRO A 10 11.59 -21.18 4.13
CA PRO A 10 12.95 -21.71 4.27
C PRO A 10 13.82 -21.35 3.05
N LEU A 11 14.02 -20.06 2.83
CA LEU A 11 14.73 -19.53 1.65
C LEU A 11 16.24 -19.42 1.87
N LEU A 12 16.67 -19.21 3.11
CA LEU A 12 18.09 -19.07 3.46
C LEU A 12 18.71 -20.45 3.68
N SER A 13 19.87 -20.69 3.06
CA SER A 13 20.65 -21.91 3.30
C SER A 13 21.40 -21.89 4.62
N SER A 14 21.68 -20.69 5.15
CA SER A 14 22.29 -20.42 6.46
C SER A 14 22.16 -18.92 6.77
N GLY A 15 22.34 -18.54 8.04
CA GLY A 15 22.25 -17.15 8.49
C GLY A 15 21.04 -16.87 9.36
N GLU A 16 20.88 -15.61 9.77
CA GLU A 16 19.74 -15.20 10.56
C GLU A 16 18.48 -15.00 9.70
N PRO A 17 17.28 -15.32 10.24
CA PRO A 17 16.02 -15.04 9.55
C PRO A 17 15.85 -13.54 9.29
N VAL A 18 15.33 -13.18 8.12
CA VAL A 18 14.96 -11.80 7.76
C VAL A 18 13.44 -11.67 7.78
N THR A 19 12.93 -10.63 8.44
CA THR A 19 11.50 -10.41 8.65
C THR A 19 10.99 -9.30 7.74
N PHE A 20 9.93 -9.60 6.99
CA PHE A 20 9.26 -8.65 6.11
C PHE A 20 7.83 -8.39 6.57
N LEU A 21 7.43 -7.11 6.63
CA LEU A 21 6.02 -6.74 6.73
C LEU A 21 5.47 -6.49 5.33
N HIS A 22 4.53 -7.33 4.89
CA HIS A 22 3.83 -7.14 3.62
C HIS A 22 2.41 -6.64 3.87
N LEU A 23 2.05 -5.54 3.20
CA LEU A 23 0.73 -4.95 3.24
C LEU A 23 0.15 -4.88 1.82
N SER A 24 -1.16 -5.06 1.69
CA SER A 24 -1.87 -4.87 0.43
C SER A 24 -3.23 -4.22 0.68
N ASP A 25 -3.79 -3.61 -0.37
CA ASP A 25 -5.20 -3.19 -0.43
C ASP A 25 -5.68 -2.34 0.74
N LEU A 26 -4.84 -1.40 1.21
CA LEU A 26 -5.12 -0.60 2.40
C LEU A 26 -6.44 0.19 2.30
N HIS A 27 -6.75 0.74 1.12
CA HIS A 27 -7.98 1.47 0.79
C HIS A 27 -8.38 2.46 1.88
N ILE A 28 -7.47 3.36 2.23
CA ILE A 28 -7.64 4.28 3.36
C ILE A 28 -8.69 5.34 3.02
N ALA A 29 -9.61 5.53 3.96
CA ALA A 29 -10.63 6.56 3.92
C ALA A 29 -10.87 7.19 5.31
N PRO A 30 -11.32 8.46 5.40
CA PRO A 30 -11.42 9.20 6.66
C PRO A 30 -12.25 8.57 7.78
N TRP A 31 -13.27 7.78 7.43
CA TRP A 31 -14.17 7.11 8.38
C TRP A 31 -13.61 5.81 8.96
N GLN A 32 -12.51 5.27 8.42
CA GLN A 32 -11.96 3.97 8.84
C GLN A 32 -11.03 4.09 10.06
N LYS A 33 -11.47 4.75 11.15
CA LYS A 33 -10.62 5.05 12.32
C LYS A 33 -9.91 3.83 12.89
N ARG A 34 -10.67 2.75 13.12
CA ARG A 34 -10.10 1.48 13.61
C ARG A 34 -9.01 0.91 12.70
N LYS A 35 -9.16 1.00 11.37
CA LYS A 35 -8.11 0.54 10.43
C LYS A 35 -6.85 1.40 10.54
N LEU A 36 -7.00 2.72 10.70
CA LEU A 36 -5.86 3.62 10.91
C LEU A 36 -5.14 3.29 12.22
N ASP A 37 -5.88 2.99 13.29
CA ASP A 37 -5.31 2.58 14.58
C ASP A 37 -4.57 1.24 14.44
N ASP A 38 -5.19 0.24 13.79
CA ASP A 38 -4.55 -1.05 13.49
C ASP A 38 -3.23 -0.85 12.70
N LEU A 39 -3.20 0.05 11.70
CA LEU A 39 -2.00 0.35 10.92
C LEU A 39 -0.89 1.00 11.76
N ARG A 40 -1.25 1.88 12.70
CA ARG A 40 -0.25 2.50 13.59
C ARG A 40 0.37 1.44 14.51
N GLU A 41 -0.42 0.49 14.98
CA GLU A 41 0.05 -0.62 15.81
C GLU A 41 1.06 -1.52 15.09
N LEU A 42 0.97 -1.66 13.76
CA LEU A 42 1.95 -2.44 13.00
C LEU A 42 3.40 -1.93 13.14
N SER A 43 3.59 -0.66 13.49
CA SER A 43 4.94 -0.14 13.75
C SER A 43 5.63 -0.75 14.98
N THR A 44 4.86 -1.40 15.87
CA THR A 44 5.39 -2.11 17.04
C THR A 44 6.10 -3.42 16.68
N TYR A 45 5.85 -3.98 15.50
CA TYR A 45 6.55 -5.15 15.01
C TYR A 45 7.93 -4.72 14.50
N GLU A 46 8.99 -5.27 15.09
CA GLU A 46 10.36 -5.07 14.63
C GLU A 46 10.59 -5.92 13.37
N VAL A 47 10.46 -5.28 12.21
CA VAL A 47 10.66 -5.88 10.88
C VAL A 47 11.82 -5.22 10.18
N ASP A 48 12.58 -6.00 9.41
CA ASP A 48 13.77 -5.51 8.71
C ASP A 48 13.39 -4.70 7.47
N PHE A 49 12.23 -4.98 6.86
CA PHE A 49 11.78 -4.30 5.64
C PHE A 49 10.25 -4.33 5.50
N THR A 50 9.65 -3.24 5.00
CA THR A 50 8.21 -3.16 4.71
C THR A 50 7.93 -3.06 3.21
N ILE A 51 7.00 -3.86 2.69
CA ILE A 51 6.54 -3.81 1.29
C ILE A 51 5.05 -3.54 1.26
N VAL A 52 4.62 -2.53 0.50
CA VAL A 52 3.21 -2.28 0.24
C VAL A 52 2.89 -2.50 -1.24
N THR A 53 2.01 -3.46 -1.52
CA THR A 53 1.55 -3.76 -2.88
C THR A 53 0.16 -3.20 -3.11
N GLY A 54 0.11 -1.92 -3.46
CA GLY A 54 -1.04 -1.25 -4.05
C GLY A 54 -2.14 -0.78 -3.10
N ASP A 55 -2.98 0.07 -3.68
CA ASP A 55 -4.27 0.57 -3.20
C ASP A 55 -4.19 1.19 -1.79
N PHE A 56 -3.31 2.16 -1.62
CA PHE A 56 -3.26 3.03 -0.44
C PHE A 56 -4.53 3.86 -0.30
N LEU A 57 -5.02 4.44 -1.40
CA LEU A 57 -6.06 5.46 -1.39
C LEU A 57 -7.44 4.89 -1.72
N ALA A 58 -8.44 5.27 -0.92
CA ALA A 58 -9.86 5.10 -1.28
C ALA A 58 -10.63 6.44 -1.27
N HIS A 59 -9.94 7.55 -1.00
CA HIS A 59 -10.53 8.88 -0.91
C HIS A 59 -9.50 9.97 -1.27
N ARG A 60 -9.95 11.09 -1.85
CA ARG A 60 -9.09 12.24 -2.20
C ARG A 60 -8.30 12.78 -1.02
N ASP A 61 -8.91 12.81 0.16
CA ASP A 61 -8.30 13.36 1.37
C ASP A 61 -7.56 12.28 2.21
N ALA A 62 -7.26 11.12 1.61
CA ALA A 62 -6.62 10.01 2.32
C ALA A 62 -5.10 10.17 2.49
N VAL A 63 -4.43 10.97 1.64
CA VAL A 63 -2.95 11.08 1.67
C VAL A 63 -2.39 11.48 3.03
N PRO A 64 -2.90 12.51 3.73
CA PRO A 64 -2.44 12.84 5.08
C PRO A 64 -2.65 11.69 6.07
N LEU A 65 -3.76 10.95 5.94
CA LEU A 65 -4.11 9.82 6.80
C LEU A 65 -3.18 8.63 6.57
N VAL A 66 -2.76 8.38 5.33
CA VAL A 66 -1.77 7.36 4.99
C VAL A 66 -0.46 7.65 5.70
N PHE A 67 0.04 8.90 5.60
CA PHE A 67 1.31 9.26 6.23
C PHE A 67 1.24 9.26 7.76
N ASP A 68 0.11 9.66 8.33
CA ASP A 68 -0.10 9.59 9.78
C ASP A 68 -0.12 8.13 10.27
N ALA A 69 -0.93 7.28 9.62
CA ALA A 69 -1.09 5.88 10.02
C ALA A 69 0.18 5.04 9.82
N LEU A 70 0.94 5.30 8.75
CA LEU A 70 2.17 4.56 8.43
C LEU A 70 3.43 5.24 8.99
N SER A 71 3.32 6.35 9.72
CA SER A 71 4.47 7.16 10.16
C SER A 71 5.60 6.34 10.81
N GLY A 72 5.26 5.42 11.71
CA GLY A 72 6.24 4.53 12.37
C GLY A 72 6.90 3.54 11.40
N LEU A 73 6.16 3.00 10.43
CA LEU A 73 6.71 2.09 9.41
C LEU A 73 7.57 2.84 8.39
N LEU A 74 7.21 4.08 8.07
CA LEU A 74 7.95 4.94 7.14
C LEU A 74 9.32 5.38 7.69
N ALA A 75 9.58 5.19 8.98
CA ALA A 75 10.89 5.41 9.57
C ALA A 75 11.88 4.25 9.28
N ARG A 76 11.39 3.12 8.78
CA ARG A 76 12.18 1.93 8.43
C ARG A 76 12.28 1.77 6.91
N PRO A 77 13.28 1.00 6.41
CA PRO A 77 13.39 0.69 4.99
C PRO A 77 12.11 0.06 4.44
N GLY A 78 11.69 0.51 3.26
CA GLY A 78 10.52 -0.06 2.61
C GLY A 78 10.43 0.24 1.13
N ALA A 79 9.48 -0.43 0.49
CA ALA A 79 9.19 -0.26 -0.93
C ALA A 79 7.69 -0.34 -1.20
N PHE A 80 7.27 0.24 -2.32
CA PHE A 80 5.86 0.25 -2.70
C PHE A 80 5.66 0.10 -4.20
N VAL A 81 4.51 -0.46 -4.55
CA VAL A 81 3.92 -0.45 -5.89
C VAL A 81 2.51 0.13 -5.74
N PHE A 82 2.04 0.90 -6.71
CA PHE A 82 0.65 1.36 -6.74
C PHE A 82 -0.26 0.36 -7.45
N GLY A 83 -1.46 0.26 -6.91
CA GLY A 83 -2.57 -0.43 -7.54
C GLY A 83 -3.38 0.54 -8.40
N SER A 84 -4.37 0.00 -9.12
CA SER A 84 -5.22 0.84 -9.97
C SER A 84 -6.05 1.85 -9.18
N ASN A 85 -6.41 1.54 -7.93
CA ASN A 85 -7.23 2.43 -7.10
C ASN A 85 -6.42 3.54 -6.45
N ASP A 86 -5.09 3.51 -6.52
CA ASP A 86 -4.27 4.65 -6.14
C ASP A 86 -4.42 5.81 -7.12
N TYR A 87 -4.54 5.50 -8.42
CA TYR A 87 -4.64 6.51 -9.47
C TYR A 87 -6.04 7.11 -9.60
N PHE A 88 -7.08 6.29 -9.45
CA PHE A 88 -8.46 6.68 -9.72
C PHE A 88 -9.42 6.22 -8.63
N ALA A 89 -10.35 7.11 -8.26
CA ALA A 89 -11.42 6.76 -7.33
C ALA A 89 -12.36 5.70 -7.93
N PRO A 90 -12.92 4.78 -7.12
CA PRO A 90 -13.89 3.82 -7.60
C PRO A 90 -15.18 4.53 -8.03
N LYS A 91 -15.64 4.29 -9.27
CA LYS A 91 -16.98 4.69 -9.74
C LYS A 91 -17.95 3.54 -9.61
N LEU A 92 -19.13 3.82 -9.05
CA LEU A 92 -20.22 2.85 -9.00
C LEU A 92 -20.60 2.45 -10.44
N LYS A 93 -20.41 1.17 -10.77
CA LYS A 93 -20.85 0.62 -12.05
C LYS A 93 -22.26 0.07 -11.86
N ASN A 94 -23.15 0.33 -12.82
CA ASN A 94 -24.47 -0.28 -12.80
C ASN A 94 -24.31 -1.80 -12.97
N PRO A 95 -24.75 -2.65 -12.03
CA PRO A 95 -24.63 -4.09 -12.16
C PRO A 95 -25.30 -4.59 -13.44
N LEU A 96 -26.45 -4.04 -13.86
CA LEU A 96 -27.13 -4.45 -15.10
C LEU A 96 -26.34 -4.15 -16.39
N SER A 97 -25.22 -3.42 -16.30
CA SER A 97 -24.38 -3.13 -17.47
C SER A 97 -23.74 -4.37 -18.11
N TYR A 98 -23.66 -5.51 -17.41
CA TYR A 98 -23.19 -6.78 -17.99
C TYR A 98 -24.16 -7.36 -19.03
N LEU A 99 -25.44 -6.96 -19.00
CA LEU A 99 -26.47 -7.44 -19.93
C LEU A 99 -26.41 -6.74 -21.29
N PHE A 100 -25.58 -5.71 -21.43
CA PHE A 100 -25.47 -4.91 -22.64
C PHE A 100 -24.08 -5.10 -23.28
N PRO A 101 -23.95 -4.94 -24.61
CA PRO A 101 -22.67 -5.03 -25.29
C PRO A 101 -21.65 -4.06 -24.70
N ASP A 102 -20.43 -4.55 -24.47
CA ASP A 102 -19.33 -3.69 -23.99
C ASP A 102 -19.07 -2.60 -25.03
N LYS A 103 -19.14 -1.35 -24.59
CA LYS A 103 -18.92 -0.17 -25.44
C LYS A 103 -17.44 0.23 -25.51
N GLY A 104 -16.54 -0.52 -24.84
CA GLY A 104 -15.09 -0.27 -24.86
C GLY A 104 -14.64 0.98 -24.10
N VAL A 105 -15.56 1.70 -23.45
CA VAL A 105 -15.25 2.93 -22.70
C VAL A 105 -14.94 2.56 -21.25
N ARG A 106 -13.65 2.64 -20.86
CA ARG A 106 -13.25 2.54 -19.45
C ARG A 106 -13.79 3.74 -18.67
N LYS A 107 -14.80 3.52 -17.84
CA LYS A 107 -15.29 4.51 -16.87
C LYS A 107 -14.32 4.58 -15.69
N LEU A 108 -13.31 5.45 -15.79
CA LEU A 108 -12.44 5.79 -14.67
C LEU A 108 -13.15 6.82 -13.77
N GLY A 109 -12.94 6.71 -12.46
CA GLY A 109 -13.35 7.75 -11.53
C GLY A 109 -12.41 8.96 -11.58
N ASP A 110 -12.60 9.88 -10.66
CA ASP A 110 -11.76 11.07 -10.58
C ASP A 110 -10.34 10.67 -10.19
N GLU A 111 -9.35 11.40 -10.71
CA GLU A 111 -7.95 11.18 -10.38
C GLU A 111 -7.71 11.49 -8.90
N LEU A 112 -7.04 10.58 -8.21
CA LEU A 112 -6.67 10.74 -6.81
C LEU A 112 -5.28 11.41 -6.72
N PRO A 113 -4.91 12.00 -5.57
CA PRO A 113 -3.60 12.65 -5.40
C PRO A 113 -2.43 11.65 -5.25
N TRP A 114 -2.32 10.68 -6.17
CA TRP A 114 -1.30 9.65 -6.19
C TRP A 114 0.11 10.22 -6.35
N CYS A 115 0.27 11.33 -7.08
CA CYS A 115 1.54 12.05 -7.18
C CYS A 115 2.02 12.58 -5.83
N GLU A 116 1.11 13.10 -5.00
CA GLU A 116 1.44 13.60 -3.67
C GLU A 116 1.86 12.44 -2.75
N LEU A 117 1.10 11.35 -2.79
CA LEU A 117 1.44 10.11 -2.09
C LEU A 117 2.84 9.60 -2.50
N ARG A 118 3.08 9.44 -3.80
CA ARG A 118 4.35 8.97 -4.35
C ARG A 118 5.52 9.81 -3.87
N ASN A 119 5.42 11.13 -4.04
CA ASN A 119 6.47 12.04 -3.67
C ASN A 119 6.72 12.01 -2.16
N GLY A 120 5.67 11.87 -1.35
CA GLY A 120 5.81 11.77 0.10
C GLY A 120 6.38 10.44 0.59
N LEU A 121 6.12 9.33 -0.10
CA LEU A 121 6.75 8.02 0.17
C LEU A 121 8.25 8.07 -0.19
N VAL A 122 8.58 8.51 -1.40
CA VAL A 122 9.96 8.63 -1.87
C VAL A 122 10.78 9.58 -1.00
N ARG A 123 10.22 10.72 -0.58
CA ARG A 123 10.91 11.66 0.35
C ARG A 123 11.26 11.03 1.70
N ARG A 124 10.55 9.98 2.12
CA ARG A 124 10.84 9.23 3.36
C ARG A 124 11.77 8.05 3.14
N GLY A 125 12.37 7.94 1.94
CA GLY A 125 13.36 6.91 1.63
C GLY A 125 12.76 5.60 1.13
N TRP A 126 11.43 5.52 0.95
CA TRP A 126 10.81 4.33 0.39
C TRP A 126 11.05 4.21 -1.11
N ILE A 127 11.29 2.99 -1.56
CA ILE A 127 11.64 2.69 -2.96
C ILE A 127 10.38 2.53 -3.80
N ASP A 128 10.30 3.28 -4.90
CA ASP A 128 9.22 3.16 -5.88
C ASP A 128 9.51 2.04 -6.91
N LEU A 129 8.68 1.01 -6.88
CA LEU A 129 8.80 -0.18 -7.72
C LEU A 129 7.78 -0.24 -8.87
N ASN A 130 6.99 0.81 -9.11
CA ASN A 130 5.88 0.78 -10.09
C ASN A 130 6.28 0.35 -11.51
N GLN A 131 7.47 0.74 -11.97
CA GLN A 131 8.07 0.32 -13.24
C GLN A 131 9.57 0.04 -13.07
N SER A 132 9.97 -0.45 -11.90
CA SER A 132 11.38 -0.63 -11.59
C SER A 132 11.63 -1.96 -10.87
N LYS A 133 12.88 -2.42 -10.94
CA LYS A 133 13.40 -3.52 -10.14
C LYS A 133 14.65 -3.02 -9.44
N VAL A 134 14.79 -3.36 -8.17
CA VAL A 134 15.94 -2.99 -7.35
C VAL A 134 16.47 -4.24 -6.64
N LEU A 135 17.76 -4.23 -6.36
CA LEU A 135 18.38 -5.14 -5.40
C LEU A 135 18.62 -4.36 -4.11
N VAL A 136 18.21 -4.90 -2.97
CA VAL A 136 18.35 -4.26 -1.67
C VAL A 136 19.22 -5.13 -0.78
N ASP A 137 20.24 -4.52 -0.18
CA ASP A 137 21.00 -5.12 0.91
C ASP A 137 20.31 -4.80 2.23
N ILE A 138 19.79 -5.83 2.90
CA ILE A 138 19.20 -5.69 4.23
C ILE A 138 20.33 -5.84 5.25
N LYS A 139 20.67 -4.73 5.90
CA LYS A 139 21.70 -4.70 6.96
C LYS A 139 21.02 -4.81 8.31
N ARG A 140 21.40 -5.81 9.09
CA ARG A 140 21.18 -5.85 10.55
C ARG A 140 22.40 -5.31 11.28
#